data_AF-A0A2N5K437-F1
#
_entry.id   AF-A0A2N5K437-F1
#
_cell.length_a   1.000
_cell.length_b   1.000
_cell.length_c   1.000
_cell.angle_alpha   90.00
_cell.angle_beta   90.00
_cell.angle_gamma   90.00
#
_symmetry.space_group_name_H-M   'P 1'
#
loop_
_entity.id
_entity.type
_entity.pdbx_description
1 polymer ?
#
loop_
_entity_poly.entity_id
_entity_poly.type
_entity_poly.pdbx_seq_one_letter_code
_entity_poly.pdbx_strand_id
1 'polypeptide(L)'
;MTDQRLMWVTEVHNFGGFFGGDTVTLSAVPWPEGEETTLTIDEKALDNIAARHTLAAEMLLRLDFSGERIDRAYLVAARDRTLLNQALPATPSAAALSRPTIRAYHCPACSLWFTGQPLQQGAQWVCTLCDQGLR
;
A
#
# COMPACT_ATOMS: atom_id res chain seq x y z
N MET A 1 19.49 9.17 3.53
CA MET A 1 18.18 9.27 4.21
C MET A 1 17.16 8.79 3.20
N THR A 2 16.37 7.78 3.54
CA THR A 2 15.26 7.32 2.71
C THR A 2 14.08 8.25 2.96
N ASP A 3 13.57 8.88 1.91
CA ASP A 3 12.39 9.74 2.01
C ASP A 3 11.15 8.86 1.84
N GLN A 4 10.26 8.87 2.84
CA GLN A 4 9.08 8.02 2.86
C GLN A 4 7.83 8.86 2.62
N ARG A 5 7.00 8.46 1.67
CA ARG A 5 5.78 9.19 1.28
C ARG A 5 4.58 8.26 1.22
N LEU A 6 3.43 8.76 1.67
CA LEU A 6 2.14 8.11 1.48
C LEU A 6 1.47 8.71 0.25
N MET A 7 1.15 7.86 -0.74
CA MET A 7 0.61 8.27 -2.03
C MET A 7 -0.68 7.50 -2.30
N TRP A 8 -1.76 8.22 -2.56
CA TRP A 8 -3.06 7.69 -2.95
C TRP A 8 -3.14 7.57 -4.47
N VAL A 9 -3.29 6.36 -4.97
CA VAL A 9 -3.37 6.08 -6.41
C VAL A 9 -4.71 6.58 -6.96
N THR A 10 -4.66 7.46 -7.94
CA THR A 10 -5.85 8.03 -8.61
C THR A 10 -6.14 7.30 -9.92
N GLU A 11 -5.11 6.93 -10.67
CA GLU A 11 -5.24 6.23 -11.96
C GLU A 11 -4.02 5.36 -12.25
N VAL A 12 -4.21 4.21 -12.91
CA VAL A 12 -3.10 3.37 -13.40
C VAL A 12 -3.07 3.43 -14.92
N HIS A 13 -1.96 3.94 -15.47
CA HIS A 13 -1.84 4.26 -16.90
C HIS A 13 -1.36 3.08 -17.72
N ASN A 14 -0.36 2.36 -17.23
CA ASN A 14 0.29 1.29 -18.00
C ASN A 14 1.02 0.28 -17.09
N PHE A 15 0.98 -0.97 -17.51
CA PHE A 15 1.86 -2.04 -17.06
C PHE A 15 2.85 -2.36 -18.19
N GLY A 16 3.96 -1.63 -18.24
CA GLY A 16 4.91 -1.68 -19.35
C GLY A 16 6.33 -1.96 -18.89
N GLY A 17 7.21 -2.30 -19.83
CA GLY A 17 8.65 -2.33 -19.58
C GLY A 17 9.36 -1.25 -20.37
N PHE A 18 10.02 -0.32 -19.69
CA PHE A 18 10.94 0.64 -20.30
C PHE A 18 12.37 0.15 -20.04
N PHE A 19 13.15 -0.06 -21.11
CA PHE A 19 14.54 -0.53 -21.10
C PHE A 19 14.90 -1.55 -19.99
N GLY A 20 14.32 -2.75 -20.05
CA GLY A 20 14.87 -3.94 -19.38
C GLY A 20 14.25 -4.34 -18.03
N GLY A 21 13.09 -3.79 -17.64
CA GLY A 21 12.38 -4.23 -16.43
C GLY A 21 10.86 -4.13 -16.57
N ASP A 22 10.13 -4.94 -15.81
CA ASP A 22 8.69 -4.82 -15.64
C ASP A 22 8.38 -3.64 -14.70
N THR A 23 7.53 -2.70 -15.13
CA THR A 23 7.16 -1.50 -14.37
C THR A 23 5.65 -1.25 -14.39
N VAL A 24 5.18 -0.40 -13.49
CA VAL A 24 3.84 0.19 -13.51
C VAL A 24 3.96 1.70 -13.47
N THR A 25 3.20 2.38 -14.33
CA THR A 25 3.07 3.84 -14.32
C THR A 25 1.67 4.22 -13.88
N LEU A 26 1.57 5.13 -12.91
CA LEU A 26 0.31 5.54 -12.29
C LEU A 26 0.33 7.02 -11.90
N SER A 27 -0.85 7.63 -11.77
CA SER A 27 -1.04 8.92 -11.11
C SER A 27 -1.34 8.69 -9.64
N ALA A 28 -0.77 9.52 -8.77
CA ALA A 28 -1.08 9.52 -7.35
C ALA A 28 -0.98 10.90 -6.74
N VAL A 29 -1.75 11.13 -5.68
CA VAL A 29 -1.69 12.34 -4.86
C VAL A 29 -1.05 12.03 -3.51
N PRO A 30 -0.24 12.92 -2.92
CA PRO A 30 0.17 12.81 -1.53
C PRO A 30 -1.05 12.67 -0.61
N TRP A 31 -0.98 11.77 0.37
CA TRP A 31 -2.04 11.60 1.35
C TRP A 31 -1.80 12.52 2.58
N PRO A 32 -2.84 13.18 3.12
CA PRO A 32 -4.25 13.15 2.68
C PRO A 32 -4.55 14.09 1.50
N GLU A 33 -3.71 15.09 1.28
CA GLU A 33 -3.90 16.11 0.25
C GLU A 33 -2.55 16.51 -0.35
N GLY A 34 -2.58 16.92 -1.63
CA GLY A 34 -1.41 17.37 -2.37
C GLY A 34 -1.69 17.48 -3.86
N GLU A 35 -0.67 17.85 -4.64
CA GLU A 35 -0.76 17.88 -6.10
C GLU A 35 -0.55 16.48 -6.69
N GLU A 36 -1.31 16.16 -7.73
CA GLU A 36 -1.16 14.88 -8.43
C GLU A 36 0.19 14.80 -9.14
N THR A 37 0.85 13.65 -9.01
CA THR A 37 2.10 13.35 -9.69
C THR A 37 2.04 12.00 -10.37
N THR A 38 2.70 11.89 -11.51
CA THR A 38 2.93 10.61 -12.17
C THR A 38 4.12 9.90 -11.51
N LEU A 39 3.96 8.61 -11.24
CA LEU A 39 4.97 7.75 -10.64
C LEU A 39 5.20 6.53 -11.54
N THR A 40 6.46 6.10 -11.65
CA THR A 40 6.84 4.83 -12.27
C THR A 40 7.51 3.97 -11.21
N ILE A 41 6.95 2.78 -10.98
CA ILE A 41 7.41 1.83 -9.96
C ILE A 41 7.93 0.58 -10.66
N ASP A 42 9.17 0.21 -10.39
CA ASP A 42 9.72 -1.07 -10.81
C ASP A 42 8.98 -2.22 -10.10
N GLU A 43 8.65 -3.31 -10.80
CA GLU A 43 7.97 -4.46 -10.19
C GLU A 43 8.77 -5.04 -9.02
N LYS A 44 10.10 -4.99 -9.10
CA LYS A 44 10.99 -5.43 -8.01
C LYS A 44 10.90 -4.57 -6.74
N ALA A 45 10.38 -3.35 -6.84
CA ALA A 45 10.14 -2.48 -5.68
C ALA A 45 8.82 -2.82 -4.97
N LEU A 46 7.94 -3.63 -5.56
CA LEU A 46 6.68 -4.07 -4.94
C LEU A 46 6.97 -5.07 -3.81
N ASP A 47 6.60 -4.72 -2.57
CA ASP A 47 6.98 -5.51 -1.39
C ASP A 47 5.90 -6.50 -0.94
N ASN A 48 4.69 -6.01 -0.67
CA ASN A 48 3.56 -6.82 -0.22
C ASN A 48 2.43 -6.89 -1.26
N ILE A 49 2.74 -6.65 -2.53
CA ILE A 49 1.79 -6.66 -3.64
C ILE A 49 2.09 -7.88 -4.50
N ALA A 50 1.07 -8.66 -4.85
CA ALA A 50 1.20 -9.96 -5.51
C ALA A 50 1.82 -9.84 -6.90
N ALA A 51 1.40 -8.83 -7.66
CA ALA A 51 1.92 -8.54 -9.00
C ALA A 51 1.54 -7.12 -9.40
N ARG A 52 2.32 -6.50 -10.30
CA ARG A 52 2.08 -5.12 -10.75
C ARG A 52 0.65 -4.87 -11.27
N HIS A 53 0.07 -5.83 -12.00
CA HIS A 53 -1.27 -5.73 -12.59
C HIS A 53 -2.41 -5.73 -11.57
N THR A 54 -2.10 -5.98 -10.30
CA THR A 54 -3.08 -5.93 -9.20
C THR A 54 -3.16 -4.55 -8.55
N LEU A 55 -2.26 -3.63 -8.88
CA LEU A 55 -2.38 -2.23 -8.49
C LEU A 55 -3.56 -1.59 -9.22
N ALA A 56 -4.34 -0.83 -8.46
CA ALA A 56 -5.50 -0.12 -8.97
C ALA A 56 -5.62 1.25 -8.29
N ALA A 57 -6.48 2.09 -8.85
CA ALA A 57 -6.95 3.30 -8.18
C ALA A 57 -7.54 2.96 -6.80
N GLU A 58 -7.60 3.98 -5.94
CA GLU A 58 -8.11 3.89 -4.58
C GLU A 58 -7.28 3.03 -3.61
N MET A 59 -6.00 2.86 -3.94
CA MET A 59 -4.99 2.24 -3.07
C MET A 59 -4.08 3.30 -2.45
N LEU A 60 -3.74 3.11 -1.18
CA LEU A 60 -2.75 3.92 -0.47
C LEU A 60 -1.43 3.16 -0.41
N LEU A 61 -0.41 3.71 -1.06
CA LEU A 61 0.94 3.17 -1.07
C LEU A 61 1.84 3.96 -0.13
N ARG A 62 2.69 3.26 0.60
CA ARG A 62 3.87 3.83 1.24
C ARG A 62 5.08 3.57 0.35
N LEU A 63 5.69 4.64 -0.10
CA LEU A 63 6.80 4.63 -1.03
C LEU A 63 8.07 5.08 -0.31
N ASP A 64 9.12 4.30 -0.44
CA ASP A 64 10.46 4.64 0.05
C ASP A 64 11.33 5.06 -1.14
N PHE A 65 11.81 6.30 -1.11
CA PHE A 65 12.61 6.91 -2.18
C PHE A 65 14.10 6.94 -1.84
N SER A 66 14.91 6.71 -2.87
CA SER A 66 16.35 6.99 -2.91
C SER A 66 16.65 7.95 -4.04
N GLY A 67 16.70 9.25 -3.70
CA GLY A 67 16.66 10.32 -4.68
C GLY A 67 15.29 10.36 -5.37
N GLU A 68 15.26 10.22 -6.69
CA GLU A 68 14.02 10.20 -7.49
C GLU A 68 13.49 8.78 -7.72
N ARG A 69 14.27 7.76 -7.39
CA ARG A 69 13.91 6.36 -7.60
C ARG A 69 13.10 5.82 -6.42
N ILE A 70 12.04 5.07 -6.73
CA ILE A 70 11.27 4.31 -5.75
C ILE A 70 11.96 2.97 -5.52
N ASP A 71 12.48 2.76 -4.31
CA ASP A 71 13.15 1.53 -3.93
C ASP A 71 12.18 0.51 -3.29
N ARG A 72 11.10 1.00 -2.68
CA ARG A 72 10.05 0.14 -2.11
C ARG A 72 8.68 0.78 -2.28
N ALA A 73 7.70 -0.04 -2.63
CA ALA A 73 6.28 0.29 -2.63
C ALA A 73 5.51 -0.75 -1.82
N TYR A 74 4.85 -0.27 -0.76
CA TYR A 74 4.08 -1.09 0.16
C TYR A 74 2.62 -0.66 0.16
N LEU A 75 1.71 -1.59 -0.11
CA LEU A 75 0.26 -1.35 0.01
C LEU A 75 -0.12 -1.24 1.49
N VAL A 76 -0.50 -0.04 1.91
CA VAL A 76 -0.92 0.26 3.29
C VAL A 76 -2.41 0.04 3.46
N ALA A 77 -3.20 0.56 2.52
CA ALA A 77 -4.66 0.49 2.60
C ALA A 77 -5.30 0.56 1.21
N ALA A 78 -6.59 0.28 1.14
CA ALA A 78 -7.42 0.56 -0.02
C ALA A 78 -8.81 1.02 0.43
N ARG A 79 -9.56 1.64 -0.49
CA ARG A 79 -10.95 2.03 -0.24
C ARG A 79 -11.85 0.83 0.04
N ASP A 80 -11.65 -0.25 -0.71
CA ASP A 80 -12.46 -1.47 -0.61
C ASP A 80 -11.63 -2.70 -0.19
N ARG A 81 -12.27 -3.61 0.55
CA ARG A 81 -11.65 -4.85 1.02
C ARG A 81 -11.30 -5.80 -0.13
N THR A 82 -12.12 -5.84 -1.17
CA THR A 82 -11.91 -6.69 -2.34
C THR A 82 -10.67 -6.23 -3.09
N LEU A 83 -10.54 -4.92 -3.33
CA LEU A 83 -9.34 -4.32 -3.94
C LEU A 83 -8.09 -4.66 -3.13
N LEU A 84 -8.12 -4.47 -1.81
CA LEU A 84 -7.02 -4.81 -0.93
C LEU A 84 -6.62 -6.28 -1.05
N ASN A 85 -7.60 -7.19 -1.02
CA ASN A 85 -7.34 -8.63 -1.07
C ASN A 85 -6.83 -9.12 -2.45
N GLN A 86 -7.27 -8.48 -3.53
CA GLN A 86 -6.80 -8.78 -4.89
C GLN A 86 -5.32 -8.40 -5.07
N ALA A 87 -4.90 -7.31 -4.45
CA ALA A 87 -3.50 -6.86 -4.51
C ALA A 87 -2.56 -7.64 -3.59
N LEU A 88 -3.04 -8.19 -2.48
CA LEU A 88 -2.21 -8.93 -1.53
C LEU A 88 -1.90 -10.36 -2.02
N PRO A 89 -0.67 -10.89 -1.81
CA PRO A 89 -0.33 -12.28 -2.10
C PRO A 89 -1.28 -13.26 -1.43
N ALA A 90 -1.71 -14.31 -2.16
CA ALA A 90 -2.64 -15.31 -1.67
C ALA A 90 -2.09 -16.13 -0.49
N THR A 91 -0.77 -16.37 -0.49
CA THR A 91 -0.07 -17.11 0.56
C THR A 91 0.58 -16.10 1.51
N PRO A 92 0.24 -16.11 2.82
CA PRO A 92 1.01 -15.39 3.83
C PRO A 92 2.48 -15.85 3.75
N SER A 93 3.45 -14.95 3.96
CA SER A 93 4.86 -15.38 3.99
C SER A 93 5.03 -16.52 5.01
N ALA A 94 5.87 -17.51 4.71
CA ALA A 94 5.99 -18.73 5.53
C ALA A 94 6.29 -18.48 7.02
N ALA A 95 6.76 -17.28 7.38
CA ALA A 95 6.96 -16.82 8.75
C ALA A 95 5.65 -16.64 9.56
N ALA A 96 4.49 -16.56 8.90
CA ALA A 96 3.19 -16.26 9.53
C ALA A 96 2.39 -17.49 10.01
N LEU A 97 2.88 -18.72 9.81
CA LEU A 97 2.10 -19.94 10.06
C LEU A 97 1.99 -20.38 11.53
N SER A 98 2.55 -19.62 12.48
CA SER A 98 2.53 -20.03 13.89
C SER A 98 1.23 -19.69 14.62
N ARG A 99 0.44 -18.70 14.13
CA ARG A 99 -0.77 -18.18 14.80
C ARG A 99 -1.76 -17.58 13.80
N PRO A 100 -3.07 -17.51 14.11
CA PRO A 100 -4.01 -16.72 13.32
C PRO A 100 -3.56 -15.25 13.29
N THR A 101 -3.27 -14.73 12.09
CA THR A 101 -2.89 -13.32 11.87
C THR A 101 -4.01 -12.57 11.17
N ILE A 102 -4.33 -11.37 11.67
CA ILE A 102 -5.23 -10.45 10.99
C ILE A 102 -4.54 -9.97 9.71
N ARG A 103 -5.15 -10.26 8.54
CA ARG A 103 -4.61 -9.88 7.23
C ARG A 103 -5.00 -8.45 6.83
N ALA A 104 -6.16 -8.00 7.28
CA ALA A 104 -6.66 -6.67 7.05
C ALA A 104 -7.67 -6.25 8.13
N TYR A 105 -7.78 -4.94 8.37
CA TYR A 105 -8.77 -4.37 9.27
C TYR A 105 -9.36 -3.08 8.68
N HIS A 106 -10.59 -2.74 9.06
CA HIS A 106 -11.24 -1.51 8.63
C HIS A 106 -11.10 -0.42 9.69
N CYS A 107 -10.74 0.79 9.28
CA CYS A 107 -10.80 1.97 10.14
C CYS A 107 -12.00 2.84 9.74
N PRO A 108 -13.02 2.98 10.60
CA PRO A 108 -14.19 3.83 10.30
C PRO A 108 -13.83 5.31 10.11
N ALA A 109 -12.84 5.80 10.85
CA ALA A 109 -12.43 7.21 10.78
C ALA A 109 -11.76 7.57 9.45
N CYS A 110 -10.90 6.70 8.94
CA CYS A 110 -10.31 6.88 7.61
C CYS A 110 -11.27 6.45 6.49
N SER A 111 -12.27 5.61 6.81
CA SER A 111 -13.09 4.88 5.84
C SER A 111 -12.23 4.10 4.83
N LEU A 112 -11.23 3.37 5.35
CA LEU A 112 -10.26 2.58 4.58
C LEU A 112 -10.07 1.19 5.19
N TRP A 113 -9.71 0.24 4.34
CA TRP A 113 -9.24 -1.09 4.71
C TRP A 113 -7.72 -1.13 4.70
N PHE A 114 -7.11 -1.41 5.84
CA PHE A 114 -5.65 -1.47 6.04
C PHE A 114 -5.12 -2.89 5.94
N THR A 115 -3.87 -3.03 5.48
CA THR A 115 -3.13 -4.28 5.51
C THR A 115 -2.59 -4.60 6.91
N GLY A 116 -2.57 -5.88 7.27
CA GLY A 116 -2.04 -6.36 8.54
C GLY A 116 -2.99 -6.16 9.73
N GLN A 117 -2.39 -5.95 10.90
CA GLN A 117 -3.07 -5.79 12.18
C GLN A 117 -2.98 -4.34 12.69
N PRO A 118 -3.98 -3.85 13.44
CA PRO A 118 -3.90 -2.54 14.06
C PRO A 118 -2.80 -2.44 15.13
N LEU A 119 -2.43 -1.23 15.50
CA LEU A 119 -1.45 -1.00 16.58
C LEU A 119 -2.14 -1.16 17.94
N GLN A 120 -1.44 -1.78 18.88
CA GLN A 120 -1.91 -1.85 20.26
C GLN A 120 -1.29 -0.71 21.07
N GLN A 121 -2.12 0.21 21.55
CA GLN A 121 -1.72 1.27 22.48
C GLN A 121 -2.40 1.01 23.84
N GLY A 122 -1.64 0.43 24.77
CA GLY A 122 -2.17 -0.02 26.05
C GLY A 122 -3.23 -1.11 25.89
N ALA A 123 -4.47 -0.81 26.31
CA ALA A 123 -5.61 -1.72 26.22
C ALA A 123 -6.49 -1.50 24.97
N GLN A 124 -6.13 -0.56 24.08
CA GLN A 124 -6.91 -0.21 22.90
C GLN A 124 -6.16 -0.54 21.61
N TRP A 125 -6.92 -0.95 20.59
CA TRP A 125 -6.43 -1.05 19.23
C TRP A 125 -6.65 0.27 18.52
N VAL A 126 -5.64 0.78 17.82
CA VAL A 126 -5.72 2.04 17.08
C VAL A 126 -5.32 1.86 15.62
N CYS A 127 -5.85 2.71 14.76
CA CYS A 127 -5.48 2.75 13.35
C CYS A 127 -4.04 3.21 13.18
N THR A 128 -3.29 2.52 12.32
CA THR A 128 -1.88 2.83 11.98
C THR A 128 -1.67 4.17 11.30
N LEU A 129 -2.74 4.82 10.81
CA LEU A 129 -2.66 6.07 10.04
C LEU A 129 -3.20 7.29 10.80
N CYS A 130 -4.34 7.15 11.48
CA CYS A 130 -4.98 8.27 12.17
C CYS A 130 -4.95 8.18 13.71
N ASP A 131 -4.33 7.13 14.26
CA ASP A 131 -4.23 6.85 15.70
C ASP A 131 -5.57 6.78 16.45
N GLN A 132 -6.71 6.76 15.74
CA GLN A 132 -8.02 6.65 16.37
C GLN A 132 -8.31 5.21 16.80
N GLY A 133 -8.97 5.08 17.95
CA GLY A 133 -9.41 3.81 18.51
C GLY A 133 -10.36 3.06 17.57
N LEU A 134 -10.03 1.80 17.32
CA LEU A 134 -10.86 0.83 16.63
C LEU A 134 -11.74 0.16 17.69
N ARG A 135 -13.03 0.54 17.69
CA ARG A 135 -14.04 -0.02 18.59
C ARG A 135 -14.68 -1.25 17.99
#